data_AF-A0A517WWD1-F1
#
_entry.id   AF-A0A517WWD1-F1
#
_cell.length_a   1.000
_cell.length_b   1.000
_cell.length_c   1.000
_cell.angle_alpha   90.00
_cell.angle_beta   90.00
_cell.angle_gamma   90.00
#
_symmetry.space_group_name_H-M   'P 1'
#
loop_
_entity.id
_entity.type
_entity.pdbx_description
1 polymer ?
#
loop_
_entity_poly.entity_id
_entity_poly.type
_entity_poly.pdbx_seq_one_letter_code
_entity_poly.pdbx_strand_id
1 'polypeptide(L)'
;MRLRIIQFVAGLEVLRGTHSIRFDGTCFWVLHRRKEFGPFDYEWSKDFSGVEFMYSGHKFGEYCSADEIFADLKQFSLPMSVVEVASLTIGTVLYGVLNGLREPLWKELLRQRLDASGFQHFSIREDGPERLTG
;
A
#
# COMPACT_ATOMS: atom_id res chain seq x y z
N MET A 1 2.54 37.29 -25.99
CA MET A 1 1.89 36.63 -24.85
C MET A 1 1.75 35.14 -25.19
N ARG A 2 2.66 34.28 -24.71
CA ARG A 2 2.67 32.83 -25.01
C ARG A 2 1.98 32.10 -23.86
N LEU A 3 0.83 31.48 -24.14
CA LEU A 3 0.15 30.57 -23.21
C LEU A 3 0.92 29.25 -23.16
N ARG A 4 1.43 28.89 -21.98
CA ARG A 4 2.01 27.57 -21.69
C ARG A 4 0.88 26.54 -21.66
N ILE A 5 0.90 25.62 -22.61
CA ILE A 5 0.15 24.37 -22.52
C ILE A 5 0.91 23.50 -21.52
N ILE A 6 0.35 23.34 -20.32
CA ILE A 6 0.87 22.38 -19.35
C ILE A 6 0.40 20.99 -19.82
N GLN A 7 1.31 20.24 -20.44
CA GLN A 7 1.13 18.81 -20.67
C GLN A 7 1.15 18.09 -19.32
N PHE A 8 -0.02 17.87 -18.72
CA PHE A 8 -0.22 16.81 -17.72
C PHE A 8 -0.45 15.51 -18.48
N VAL A 9 0.64 14.83 -18.85
CA VAL A 9 0.60 13.45 -19.35
C VAL A 9 1.55 12.63 -18.50
N ALA A 10 1.09 12.24 -17.32
CA ALA A 10 1.69 11.18 -16.50
C ALA A 10 0.58 10.54 -15.67
N GLY A 11 0.38 9.22 -15.80
CA GLY A 11 -0.37 8.45 -14.81
C GLY A 11 -1.80 8.01 -15.16
N LEU A 12 -2.17 7.88 -16.45
CA LEU A 12 -3.34 7.09 -16.84
C LEU A 12 -2.88 5.78 -17.47
N GLU A 13 -2.13 4.99 -16.71
CA GLU A 13 -2.18 3.55 -16.95
C GLU A 13 -3.63 3.12 -16.77
N VAL A 14 -4.17 2.52 -17.81
CA VAL A 14 -5.53 1.99 -17.82
C VAL A 14 -5.63 1.03 -16.65
N LEU A 15 -6.32 1.44 -15.58
CA LEU A 15 -6.72 0.60 -14.46
C LEU A 15 -7.57 -0.55 -15.04
N ARG A 16 -6.91 -1.60 -15.52
CA ARG A 16 -7.57 -2.88 -15.81
C ARG A 16 -8.10 -3.39 -14.48
N GLY A 17 -9.28 -3.98 -14.42
CA GLY A 17 -9.87 -4.43 -13.14
C GLY A 17 -10.40 -3.30 -12.24
N THR A 18 -11.24 -3.68 -11.27
CA THR A 18 -11.90 -2.75 -10.34
C THR A 18 -11.23 -2.71 -8.97
N HIS A 19 -10.44 -3.74 -8.64
CA HIS A 19 -9.81 -3.95 -7.35
C HIS A 19 -8.40 -4.52 -7.51
N SER A 20 -7.42 -3.88 -6.90
CA SER A 20 -6.03 -4.37 -6.89
C SER A 20 -5.20 -3.72 -5.79
N ILE A 21 -4.07 -4.33 -5.49
CA ILE A 21 -3.00 -3.77 -4.67
C ILE A 21 -1.79 -3.62 -5.59
N ARG A 22 -1.27 -2.40 -5.74
CA ARG A 22 -0.06 -2.13 -6.53
C ARG A 22 1.07 -1.80 -5.56
N PHE A 23 2.26 -2.35 -5.80
CA PHE A 23 3.47 -2.07 -5.04
C PHE A 23 4.47 -1.29 -5.88
N ASP A 24 5.14 -0.31 -5.27
CA ASP A 24 6.30 0.39 -5.81
C ASP A 24 7.27 0.66 -4.64
N GLY A 25 8.43 -0.02 -4.66
CA GLY A 25 9.35 -0.04 -3.53
C GLY A 25 8.69 -0.55 -2.24
N THR A 26 8.75 0.25 -1.17
CA THR A 26 8.08 -0.03 0.12
C THR A 26 6.63 0.44 0.15
N CYS A 27 6.26 1.31 -0.80
CA CYS A 27 4.92 1.86 -0.89
C CYS A 27 3.95 0.89 -1.55
N PHE A 28 2.68 1.02 -1.20
CA PHE A 28 1.60 0.36 -1.93
C PHE A 28 0.36 1.23 -2.06
N TRP A 29 -0.47 0.91 -3.04
CA TRP A 29 -1.74 1.56 -3.32
C TRP A 29 -2.85 0.53 -3.41
N VAL A 30 -4.00 0.90 -2.90
CA VAL A 30 -5.23 0.10 -3.00
C VAL A 30 -6.11 0.72 -4.06
N LEU A 31 -6.32 0.00 -5.16
CA LEU A 31 -7.36 0.31 -6.13
C LEU A 31 -8.68 -0.26 -5.64
N HIS A 32 -9.68 0.59 -5.44
CA HIS A 32 -11.04 0.18 -5.10
C HIS A 32 -12.06 0.94 -5.95
N ARG A 33 -12.92 0.22 -6.66
CA ARG A 33 -13.93 0.79 -7.58
C ARG A 33 -13.34 1.81 -8.56
N ARG A 34 -12.18 1.49 -9.14
CA ARG A 34 -11.42 2.34 -10.09
C ARG A 34 -10.88 3.66 -9.50
N LYS A 35 -10.90 3.80 -8.17
CA LYS A 35 -10.21 4.89 -7.47
C LYS A 35 -9.02 4.33 -6.72
N GLU A 36 -7.86 4.93 -6.89
CA GLU A 36 -6.64 4.55 -6.20
C GLU A 36 -6.52 5.33 -4.87
N PHE A 37 -6.07 4.64 -3.83
CA PHE A 37 -5.85 5.17 -2.48
C PHE A 37 -4.42 4.85 -2.06
N GLY A 38 -3.66 5.86 -1.69
CA GLY A 38 -2.27 5.73 -1.28
C GLY A 38 -1.47 7.02 -1.51
N PRO A 39 -0.13 6.99 -1.39
CA PRO A 39 0.64 5.81 -0.98
C PRO A 39 0.33 5.44 0.48
N PHE A 40 0.26 4.14 0.73
CA PHE A 40 0.49 3.58 2.05
C PHE A 40 1.96 3.17 2.13
N ASP A 41 2.60 3.37 3.26
CA ASP A 41 4.03 3.06 3.44
C ASP A 41 4.33 2.71 4.90
N TYR A 42 5.56 2.28 5.17
CA TYR A 42 6.10 2.18 6.50
C TYR A 42 7.50 2.79 6.58
N GLU A 43 7.81 3.42 7.72
CA GLU A 43 9.09 4.05 7.97
C GLU A 43 9.62 3.62 9.35
N TRP A 44 10.93 3.47 9.50
CA TRP A 44 11.51 3.31 10.83
C TRP A 44 11.32 4.61 11.61
N SER A 45 10.84 4.50 12.85
CA SER A 45 10.70 5.67 13.71
C SER A 45 12.07 6.34 13.92
N LYS A 46 12.10 7.67 14.05
CA LYS A 46 13.35 8.45 14.14
C LYS A 46 14.18 8.14 15.40
N ASP A 47 13.49 7.67 16.43
CA ASP A 47 14.08 7.22 17.69
C ASP A 47 14.38 5.70 17.69
N PHE A 48 14.12 5.01 16.57
CA PHE A 48 14.30 3.57 16.38
C PHE A 48 13.52 2.70 17.38
N SER A 49 12.46 3.24 17.98
CA SER A 49 11.58 2.52 18.90
C SER A 49 10.53 1.65 18.20
N GLY A 50 10.31 1.84 16.89
CA GLY A 50 9.30 1.09 16.15
C GLY A 50 9.30 1.35 14.64
N VAL A 51 8.19 0.96 14.03
CA VAL A 51 7.88 1.16 12.61
C VAL A 51 6.59 1.97 12.51
N GLU A 52 6.67 3.17 11.95
CA GLU A 52 5.53 4.04 11.71
C GLU A 52 4.80 3.62 10.42
N PHE A 53 3.48 3.63 10.43
CA PHE A 53 2.65 3.40 9.25
C PHE A 53 2.13 4.72 8.70
N MET A 54 2.29 4.90 7.39
CA MET A 54 2.08 6.17 6.72
C MET A 54 0.98 6.05 5.65
N TYR A 55 0.14 7.07 5.55
CA TYR A 55 -0.84 7.23 4.46
C TYR A 55 -0.76 8.65 3.92
N SER A 56 -0.40 8.78 2.64
CA SER A 56 -0.17 10.06 1.96
C SER A 56 0.70 11.02 2.79
N GLY A 57 1.81 10.49 3.34
CA GLY A 57 2.77 11.24 4.16
C GLY A 57 2.32 11.56 5.60
N HIS A 58 1.18 11.03 6.04
CA HIS A 58 0.68 11.23 7.41
C HIS A 58 0.69 9.93 8.18
N LYS A 59 1.24 9.94 9.39
CA LYS A 59 1.23 8.79 10.29
C LYS A 59 -0.20 8.41 10.66
N PHE A 60 -0.52 7.15 10.49
CA PHE A 60 -1.80 6.56 10.91
C PHE A 60 -1.62 5.45 11.93
N GLY A 61 -0.41 4.96 12.13
CA GLY A 61 -0.15 3.92 13.09
C GLY A 61 1.33 3.72 13.37
N GLU A 62 1.62 2.79 14.26
CA GLU A 62 2.95 2.41 14.68
C GLU A 62 2.94 0.99 15.24
N TYR A 63 3.95 0.22 14.87
CA TYR A 63 4.31 -1.02 15.51
C TYR A 63 5.53 -0.77 16.40
N CYS A 64 5.39 -0.95 17.71
CA CYS A 64 6.52 -0.89 18.64
C CYS A 64 6.98 -2.31 19.01
N SER A 65 6.02 -3.21 19.25
CA SER A 65 6.27 -4.60 19.61
C SER A 65 5.08 -5.50 19.24
N ALA A 66 5.22 -6.81 19.44
CA ALA A 66 4.13 -7.76 19.19
C ALA A 66 2.87 -7.48 20.05
N ASP A 67 3.06 -6.87 21.22
CA ASP A 67 1.99 -6.52 22.16
C ASP A 67 1.54 -5.05 22.03
N GLU A 68 2.31 -4.22 21.32
CA GLU A 68 2.08 -2.78 21.21
C GLU A 68 2.01 -2.36 19.74
N ILE A 69 0.78 -2.36 19.22
CA ILE A 69 0.46 -1.95 17.86
C ILE A 69 -0.69 -0.93 17.93
N PHE A 70 -0.49 0.22 17.31
CA PHE A 70 -1.49 1.27 17.20
C PHE A 70 -1.75 1.55 15.72
N ALA A 71 -3.01 1.58 15.29
CA ALA A 71 -3.35 1.99 13.93
C ALA A 71 -4.77 2.55 13.89
N ASP A 72 -4.92 3.75 13.36
CA ASP A 72 -6.21 4.41 13.14
C ASP A 72 -6.24 5.15 11.80
N LEU A 73 -6.99 4.60 10.85
CA LEU A 73 -7.25 5.21 9.54
C LEU A 73 -8.52 6.07 9.51
N LYS A 74 -9.27 6.15 10.62
CA LYS A 74 -10.58 6.81 10.69
C LYS A 74 -10.52 8.28 10.24
N GLN A 75 -9.44 8.98 10.59
CA GLN A 75 -9.24 10.39 10.24
C GLN A 75 -9.24 10.66 8.73
N PHE A 76 -8.93 9.66 7.90
CA PHE A 76 -8.85 9.81 6.45
C PHE A 76 -10.17 9.51 5.72
N SER A 77 -11.21 9.06 6.43
CA SER A 77 -12.54 8.77 5.86
C SER A 77 -12.51 7.87 4.62
N LEU A 78 -11.64 6.85 4.64
CA LEU A 78 -11.48 5.89 3.55
C LEU A 78 -12.66 4.91 3.49
N PRO A 79 -12.97 4.33 2.32
CA PRO A 79 -13.89 3.20 2.24
C PRO A 79 -13.42 2.06 3.15
N MET A 80 -14.34 1.38 3.85
CA MET A 80 -13.96 0.32 4.80
C MET A 80 -13.13 -0.78 4.15
N SER A 81 -13.48 -1.22 2.93
CA SER A 81 -12.68 -2.21 2.20
C SER A 81 -11.25 -1.74 1.92
N VAL A 82 -11.02 -0.43 1.75
CA VAL A 82 -9.67 0.11 1.60
C VAL A 82 -8.92 0.03 2.92
N VAL A 83 -9.57 0.37 4.04
CA VAL A 83 -9.00 0.26 5.39
C VAL A 83 -8.60 -1.18 5.70
N GLU A 84 -9.50 -2.14 5.44
CA GLU A 84 -9.27 -3.56 5.70
C GLU A 84 -8.14 -4.12 4.84
N VAL A 85 -8.17 -3.86 3.53
CA VAL A 85 -7.11 -4.32 2.62
C VAL A 85 -5.77 -3.66 2.95
N ALA A 86 -5.74 -2.36 3.25
CA ALA A 86 -4.50 -1.69 3.64
C ALA A 86 -3.92 -2.25 4.93
N SER A 87 -4.77 -2.52 5.93
CA SER A 87 -4.36 -3.11 7.22
C SER A 87 -3.80 -4.52 7.04
N LEU A 88 -4.45 -5.37 6.24
CA LEU A 88 -3.95 -6.71 5.90
C LEU A 88 -2.61 -6.63 5.15
N THR A 89 -2.49 -5.68 4.23
CA THR A 89 -1.30 -5.49 3.40
C THR A 89 -0.11 -5.06 4.26
N ILE A 90 -0.23 -3.96 5.00
CA ILE A 90 0.86 -3.43 5.83
C ILE A 90 1.24 -4.40 6.94
N GLY A 91 0.27 -5.08 7.56
CA GLY A 91 0.54 -6.10 8.56
C GLY A 91 1.31 -7.29 7.99
N THR A 92 1.00 -7.73 6.77
CA THR A 92 1.70 -8.83 6.12
C THR A 92 3.11 -8.44 5.67
N VAL A 93 3.26 -7.23 5.12
CA VAL A 93 4.57 -6.66 4.76
C VAL A 93 5.45 -6.57 5.99
N LEU A 94 4.95 -5.96 7.07
CA LEU A 94 5.68 -5.83 8.33
C LEU A 94 6.07 -7.20 8.90
N TYR A 95 5.14 -8.15 8.94
CA TYR A 95 5.44 -9.52 9.37
C TYR A 95 6.55 -10.15 8.52
N GLY A 96 6.51 -9.96 7.20
CA GLY A 96 7.55 -10.42 6.28
C GLY A 96 8.92 -9.81 6.60
N VAL A 97 8.97 -8.48 6.79
CA VAL A 97 10.20 -7.75 7.13
C VAL A 97 10.78 -8.24 8.46
N LEU A 98 9.97 -8.30 9.51
CA LEU A 98 10.42 -8.69 10.86
C LEU A 98 10.92 -10.14 10.93
N ASN A 99 10.40 -11.02 10.08
CA ASN A 99 10.77 -12.44 10.05
C ASN A 99 11.76 -12.80 8.92
N GLY A 100 12.29 -11.81 8.19
CA GLY A 100 13.23 -12.03 7.10
C GLY A 100 12.66 -12.84 5.92
N LEU A 101 11.34 -12.77 5.70
CA LEU A 101 10.68 -13.47 4.59
C LEU A 101 10.97 -12.76 3.27
N ARG A 102 11.27 -13.54 2.23
CA ARG A 102 11.41 -13.01 0.87
C ARG A 102 10.07 -12.55 0.32
N GLU A 103 10.13 -11.60 -0.59
CA GLU A 103 8.97 -10.97 -1.20
C GLU A 103 7.92 -11.94 -1.78
N PRO A 104 8.30 -12.96 -2.56
CA PRO A 104 7.32 -13.90 -3.09
C PRO A 104 6.54 -14.65 -2.01
N LEU A 105 7.17 -14.88 -0.84
CA LEU A 105 6.58 -15.63 0.25
C LEU A 105 5.57 -14.78 1.03
N TRP A 106 5.91 -13.56 1.41
CA TRP A 106 4.95 -12.70 2.09
C TRP A 106 3.82 -12.26 1.15
N LYS A 107 4.07 -12.10 -0.16
CA LYS A 107 3.01 -11.85 -1.15
C LYS A 107 2.01 -13.00 -1.21
N GLU A 108 2.49 -14.24 -1.12
CA GLU A 108 1.62 -15.41 -1.07
C GLU A 108 0.80 -15.47 0.23
N LEU A 109 1.42 -15.15 1.37
CA LEU A 109 0.69 -14.99 2.63
C LEU A 109 -0.39 -13.90 2.53
N LEU A 110 -0.10 -12.79 1.85
CA LEU A 110 -1.07 -11.71 1.64
C LEU A 110 -2.27 -12.21 0.83
N ARG A 111 -2.05 -12.96 -0.26
CA ARG A 111 -3.15 -13.56 -1.03
C ARG A 111 -4.04 -14.44 -0.15
N GLN A 112 -3.44 -15.33 0.63
CA GLN A 112 -4.17 -16.21 1.54
C GLN A 112 -4.97 -15.43 2.59
N ARG A 113 -4.41 -14.34 3.12
CA ARG A 113 -5.08 -13.47 4.09
C ARG A 113 -6.24 -12.69 3.46
N LEU A 114 -6.07 -12.20 2.23
CA LEU A 114 -7.14 -11.54 1.48
C LEU A 114 -8.29 -12.51 1.22
N ASP A 115 -7.99 -13.72 0.75
CA ASP A 115 -9.00 -14.76 0.50
C ASP A 115 -9.77 -15.13 1.77
N ALA A 116 -9.04 -15.40 2.87
CA ALA A 116 -9.65 -15.74 4.17
C ALA A 116 -10.52 -14.60 4.74
N SER A 117 -10.28 -13.36 4.32
CA SER A 117 -11.00 -12.17 4.77
C SER A 117 -12.10 -11.71 3.81
N GLY A 118 -12.37 -12.45 2.72
CA GLY A 118 -13.41 -12.13 1.73
C GLY A 118 -12.99 -11.12 0.65
N PHE A 119 -11.69 -10.87 0.49
CA PHE A 119 -11.10 -9.96 -0.49
C PHE A 119 -10.44 -10.68 -1.68
N GLN A 120 -10.86 -11.90 -2.01
CA GLN A 120 -10.30 -12.71 -3.12
C GLN A 120 -10.37 -12.04 -4.51
N HIS A 121 -11.15 -10.97 -4.65
CA HIS A 121 -11.28 -10.19 -5.87
C HIS A 121 -10.20 -9.10 -6.02
N PHE A 122 -9.41 -8.83 -4.98
CA PHE A 122 -8.24 -7.95 -5.05
C PHE A 122 -7.05 -8.69 -5.67
N SER A 123 -6.60 -8.22 -6.82
CA SER A 123 -5.37 -8.72 -7.47
C SER A 123 -4.13 -7.99 -6.96
N ILE A 124 -3.04 -8.72 -6.71
CA ILE A 124 -1.72 -8.10 -6.44
C ILE A 124 -1.02 -7.83 -7.78
N ARG A 125 -0.59 -6.58 -7.99
CA ARG A 125 0.14 -6.14 -9.17
C ARG A 125 1.52 -5.66 -8.78
N GLU A 126 2.47 -5.98 -9.65
CA GLU A 126 3.79 -5.36 -9.63
C GLU A 126 3.79 -4.28 -10.70
N ASP A 127 4.43 -3.15 -10.42
CA ASP A 127 4.91 -2.33 -11.51
C ASP A 127 5.97 -3.15 -12.26
N GLY A 128 5.71 -3.38 -13.56
CA GLY A 128 6.73 -3.91 -14.45
C GLY A 128 7.93 -2.96 -14.47
N PRO A 129 9.12 -3.44 -14.87
CA PRO A 129 10.34 -2.62 -14.85
C PRO A 129 10.05 -1.28 -15.53
N GLU A 130 10.29 -0.20 -14.80
CA GLU A 130 10.08 1.16 -15.27
C GLU A 130 10.72 1.34 -16.65
N ARG A 131 10.00 2.09 -17.48
CA ARG A 131 10.49 2.63 -18.73
C ARG A 131 11.79 3.40 -18.44
N LEU A 132 12.92 2.77 -18.78
CA LEU A 132 14.12 3.49 -19.21
C LEU A 132 13.77 4.23 -20.50
N THR A 133 13.11 5.39 -20.40
CA THR A 133 13.12 6.38 -21.47
C THR A 133 14.10 7.47 -21.06
N GLY A 134 15.30 7.38 -21.64
CA GLY A 134 16.16 8.56 -21.81
C GLY A 134 15.61 9.53 -22.83
#